data_AF-A0A559NAS8-F1
#
_entry.id   AF-A0A559NAS8-F1
#
_cell.length_a   1.000
_cell.length_b   1.000
_cell.length_c   1.000
_cell.angle_alpha   90.00
_cell.angle_beta   90.00
_cell.angle_gamma   90.00
#
_symmetry.space_group_name_H-M   'P 1'
#
loop_
_entity.id
_entity.type
_entity.pdbx_description
1 polymer ?
#
loop_
_entity_poly.entity_id
_entity_poly.type
_entity_poly.pdbx_seq_one_letter_code
_entity_poly.pdbx_strand_id
1 'polypeptide(L)'
;MKNIKFYFSIIALLLISNSGFSTTIVPQKSKLKILYVGYNPQKGLSERQKSFSAFPDRQESLQKRRTADFKNLLDQYFTSVTVVYGEDYKEEMSSNYDVTIIDTYLPKLTEGGMVFIEEAGKEVYTQPTYLSNAYSAATIMIGEPSAFIGQGRQLKIDHLCLCLDAHAHSMKLDHPIFNTPNKVNVAYEDVTLTGNYKVRYGGRNLGDEMPMLRMQTEGYRDGKGFPVGLVSTGYNFDNGIDAEWISSGTCDKGIEATAIGRHANFFHWGFAAAPEFMTESAKLAFINAIHYIAPFKGAKQLTKKIKGVQLKKYLREQQWTLSDKGSAAWLHYINKDTVQAKENKLKLQERKDSGEELSDMEKMMLKMPIRKETRAWTIRHESQELKDKFGEDWAAYENYYKENLDYFYPEKYGWYKMILDEDAKSLGIANNDIKLLDKAITMLKDKSKKEMAYRLLLRYTKQDFKTDKEWIKWFKKNRKSLYFSEGDGYKFIVLPN
;
A
#
# COMPACT_ATOMS: atom_id res chain seq x y z
N MET A 1 55.99 -70.59 24.31
CA MET A 1 55.37 -70.82 25.65
C MET A 1 54.36 -69.72 25.90
N LYS A 2 53.20 -70.09 26.45
CA LYS A 2 52.02 -69.27 26.70
C LYS A 2 52.27 -68.08 27.63
N ASN A 3 51.30 -67.15 27.59
CA ASN A 3 50.83 -66.22 28.65
C ASN A 3 51.17 -64.73 28.39
N ILE A 4 50.36 -63.71 28.68
CA ILE A 4 48.91 -63.46 28.90
C ILE A 4 48.86 -61.99 29.39
N LYS A 5 47.88 -61.17 28.93
CA LYS A 5 47.33 -59.93 29.57
C LYS A 5 48.23 -58.65 29.55
N PHE A 6 47.76 -57.40 29.44
CA PHE A 6 46.44 -56.74 29.56
C PHE A 6 46.47 -55.35 28.87
N TYR A 7 45.29 -54.79 28.62
CA TYR A 7 44.94 -53.49 28.00
C TYR A 7 45.55 -52.24 28.66
N PHE A 8 45.75 -51.15 27.90
CA PHE A 8 45.05 -49.87 28.09
C PHE A 8 45.30 -48.90 26.92
N SER A 9 44.22 -48.38 26.35
CA SER A 9 44.18 -47.32 25.33
C SER A 9 44.58 -45.97 25.94
N ILE A 10 45.47 -45.23 25.28
CA ILE A 10 45.71 -43.80 25.54
C ILE A 10 45.44 -43.04 24.25
N ILE A 11 44.36 -42.25 24.26
CA ILE A 11 44.00 -41.26 23.27
C ILE A 11 44.91 -40.05 23.48
N ALA A 12 45.75 -39.72 22.51
CA ALA A 12 46.52 -38.49 22.49
C ALA A 12 45.70 -37.36 21.85
N LEU A 13 45.32 -36.36 22.65
CA LEU A 13 44.78 -35.09 22.18
C LEU A 13 45.85 -34.32 21.40
N LEU A 14 45.59 -34.03 20.11
CA LEU A 14 46.27 -32.99 19.36
C LEU A 14 45.39 -31.72 19.36
N LEU A 15 45.77 -30.75 20.20
CA LEU A 15 45.27 -29.38 20.15
C LEU A 15 45.86 -28.69 18.91
N ILE A 16 45.10 -28.63 17.83
CA ILE A 16 45.35 -27.70 16.72
C ILE A 16 44.60 -26.42 17.04
N SER A 17 45.34 -25.38 17.42
CA SER A 17 44.87 -24.01 17.48
C SER A 17 44.55 -23.53 16.06
N ASN A 18 43.29 -23.60 15.66
CA ASN A 18 42.78 -22.85 14.52
C ASN A 18 42.67 -21.37 14.92
N SER A 19 43.78 -20.64 14.83
CA SER A 19 43.75 -19.20 14.66
C SER A 19 43.21 -18.91 13.25
N GLY A 20 41.88 -18.94 13.13
CA GLY A 20 41.17 -18.52 11.94
C GLY A 20 41.51 -17.06 11.65
N PHE A 21 42.37 -16.83 10.66
CA PHE A 21 42.43 -15.55 9.96
C PHE A 21 41.07 -15.35 9.30
N SER A 22 40.19 -14.61 9.97
CA SER A 22 38.98 -14.07 9.36
C SER A 22 39.44 -13.00 8.37
N THR A 23 39.71 -13.39 7.12
CA THR A 23 39.80 -12.44 6.02
C THR A 23 38.43 -11.82 5.89
N THR A 24 38.26 -10.61 6.40
CA THR A 24 37.12 -9.75 6.11
C THR A 24 37.12 -9.49 4.61
N ILE A 25 36.36 -10.31 3.87
CA ILE A 25 36.02 -10.01 2.48
C ILE A 25 35.20 -8.73 2.55
N VAL A 26 35.84 -7.59 2.28
CA VAL A 26 35.13 -6.33 2.07
C VAL A 26 34.25 -6.57 0.84
N PRO A 27 32.91 -6.51 0.96
CA PRO A 27 32.04 -6.69 -0.20
C PRO A 27 32.44 -5.67 -1.26
N GLN A 28 32.64 -6.12 -2.50
CA GLN A 28 32.90 -5.20 -3.59
C GLN A 28 31.71 -4.25 -3.73
N LYS A 29 31.93 -2.96 -3.48
CA LYS A 29 30.88 -1.95 -3.62
C LYS A 29 30.34 -1.92 -5.04
N SER A 30 29.03 -1.82 -5.16
CA SER A 30 28.31 -1.66 -6.41
C SER A 30 28.66 -0.32 -7.06
N LYS A 31 28.72 -0.31 -8.39
CA LYS A 31 29.01 0.89 -9.20
C LYS A 31 27.78 1.76 -9.46
N LEU A 32 26.60 1.34 -9.00
CA LEU A 32 25.38 2.13 -9.13
C LEU A 32 25.58 3.50 -8.48
N LYS A 33 25.16 4.55 -9.19
CA LYS A 33 25.14 5.92 -8.70
C LYS A 33 23.81 6.19 -8.00
N ILE A 34 23.87 6.52 -6.72
CA ILE A 34 22.68 6.72 -5.89
C ILE A 34 22.51 8.22 -5.58
N LEU A 35 21.31 8.74 -5.88
CA LEU A 35 20.86 10.04 -5.39
C LEU A 35 19.93 9.82 -4.19
N TYR A 36 20.34 10.25 -3.00
CA TYR A 36 19.52 10.22 -1.80
C TYR A 36 18.92 11.60 -1.54
N VAL A 37 17.59 11.69 -1.57
CA VAL A 37 16.81 12.90 -1.30
C VAL A 37 16.24 12.80 0.11
N GLY A 38 16.90 13.46 1.05
CA GLY A 38 16.65 13.31 2.49
C GLY A 38 16.10 14.58 3.17
N TYR A 39 15.81 14.45 4.46
CA TYR A 39 15.51 15.61 5.31
C TYR A 39 16.75 16.47 5.54
N ASN A 40 16.56 17.78 5.54
CA ASN A 40 17.58 18.73 5.95
C ASN A 40 17.74 18.69 7.49
N PRO A 41 18.88 18.25 8.04
CA PRO A 41 19.07 18.13 9.48
C PRO A 41 19.13 19.49 10.20
N GLN A 42 19.31 20.59 9.47
CA GLN A 42 19.30 21.95 10.03
C GLN A 42 17.88 22.51 10.20
N LYS A 43 16.86 21.85 9.63
CA LYS A 43 15.46 22.25 9.78
C LYS A 43 14.79 21.38 10.85
N GLY A 44 14.05 22.06 11.74
CA GLY A 44 13.15 21.39 12.68
C GLY A 44 11.95 20.76 11.98
N LEU A 45 11.03 20.21 12.77
CA LEU A 45 9.77 19.69 12.25
C LEU A 45 8.94 20.81 11.59
N SER A 46 8.26 20.49 10.50
CA SER A 46 7.26 21.38 9.90
C SER A 46 6.06 21.58 10.82
N GLU A 47 5.29 22.66 10.63
CA GLU A 47 4.06 22.90 11.39
C GLU A 47 3.06 21.74 11.29
N ARG A 48 2.98 21.11 10.11
CA ARG A 48 2.19 19.88 9.93
C ARG A 48 2.69 18.74 10.80
N GLN A 49 3.99 18.50 10.85
CA GLN A 49 4.54 17.43 11.68
C GLN A 49 4.31 17.72 13.17
N LYS A 50 4.48 18.96 13.61
CA LYS A 50 4.19 19.39 14.98
C LYS A 50 2.71 19.20 15.33
N SER A 51 1.79 19.55 14.44
CA SER A 51 0.35 19.52 14.73
C SER A 51 -0.23 18.13 15.01
N PHE A 52 0.46 17.06 14.58
CA PHE A 52 0.01 15.68 14.80
C PHE A 52 0.96 14.87 15.69
N SER A 53 2.02 15.48 16.21
CA SER A 53 3.01 14.78 17.03
C SER A 53 2.72 14.93 18.51
N ALA A 54 2.51 13.81 19.19
CA ALA A 54 2.50 13.76 20.65
C ALA A 54 3.91 13.79 21.25
N PHE A 55 4.97 13.65 20.43
CA PHE A 55 6.37 13.53 20.86
C PHE A 55 7.31 14.29 19.91
N PRO A 56 7.16 15.63 19.78
CA PRO A 56 7.88 16.41 18.79
C PRO A 56 9.40 16.35 18.97
N ASP A 57 9.91 16.42 20.20
CA ASP A 57 11.36 16.42 20.47
C ASP A 57 12.03 15.12 20.03
N ARG A 58 11.38 13.97 20.29
CA ARG A 58 11.87 12.67 19.86
C ARG A 58 11.86 12.58 18.33
N GLN A 59 10.77 13.01 17.69
CA GLN A 59 10.68 13.01 16.23
C GLN A 59 11.73 13.91 15.59
N GLU A 60 11.98 15.09 16.16
CA GLU A 60 13.01 16.00 15.67
C GLU A 60 14.41 15.38 15.80
N SER A 61 14.72 14.75 16.94
CA SER A 61 15.98 14.03 17.16
C SER A 61 16.19 12.90 16.15
N LEU A 62 15.14 12.14 15.84
CA LEU A 62 15.20 11.09 14.81
C LEU A 62 15.37 11.67 13.41
N GLN A 63 14.65 12.74 13.06
CA GLN A 63 14.74 13.39 11.75
C GLN A 63 16.14 13.96 11.48
N LYS A 64 16.78 14.57 12.49
CA LYS A 64 18.13 15.16 12.39
C LYS A 64 19.22 14.17 12.00
N ARG A 65 19.09 12.90 12.42
CA ARG A 65 20.11 11.87 12.17
C ARG A 65 19.83 11.03 10.92
N ARG A 66 18.55 10.92 10.54
CA ARG A 66 18.05 10.06 9.46
C ARG A 66 18.85 10.14 8.15
N THR A 67 19.10 11.34 7.63
CA THR A 67 19.84 11.51 6.36
C THR A 67 21.28 11.01 6.46
N ALA A 68 21.95 11.27 7.59
CA ALA A 68 23.31 10.79 7.82
C ALA A 68 23.33 9.26 7.95
N ASP A 69 22.36 8.67 8.64
CA ASP A 69 22.25 7.22 8.81
C ASP A 69 22.09 6.49 7.47
N PHE A 70 21.21 6.99 6.59
CA PHE A 70 21.06 6.46 5.23
C PHE A 70 22.32 6.64 4.41
N LYS A 71 22.97 7.81 4.45
CA LYS A 71 24.23 7.99 3.73
C LYS A 71 25.29 6.98 4.19
N ASN A 72 25.43 6.80 5.51
CA ASN A 72 26.40 5.87 6.09
C ASN A 72 26.12 4.42 5.70
N LEU A 73 24.85 4.00 5.66
CA LEU A 73 24.49 2.66 5.16
C LEU A 73 24.83 2.54 3.67
N LEU A 74 24.40 3.49 2.84
CA LEU A 74 24.59 3.42 1.39
C LEU A 74 26.08 3.45 1.00
N ASP A 75 26.90 4.25 1.66
CA ASP A 75 28.35 4.33 1.40
C ASP A 75 29.07 3.00 1.66
N GLN A 76 28.50 2.09 2.46
CA GLN A 76 29.08 0.76 2.66
C GLN A 76 28.92 -0.13 1.42
N TYR A 77 27.87 0.08 0.62
CA TYR A 77 27.48 -0.81 -0.49
C TYR A 77 27.67 -0.20 -1.87
N PHE A 78 27.75 1.14 -2.00
CA PHE A 78 27.82 1.84 -3.28
C PHE A 78 29.05 2.75 -3.34
N THR A 79 29.68 2.83 -4.52
CA THR A 79 30.86 3.70 -4.72
C THR A 79 30.50 5.17 -4.88
N SER A 80 29.25 5.49 -5.22
CA SER A 80 28.80 6.86 -5.51
C SER A 80 27.44 7.11 -4.87
N VAL A 81 27.43 7.88 -3.79
CA VAL A 81 26.21 8.33 -3.09
C VAL A 81 26.24 9.85 -2.97
N THR A 82 25.24 10.50 -3.54
CA THR A 82 25.06 11.95 -3.41
C THR A 82 23.81 12.23 -2.60
N VAL A 83 23.92 13.15 -1.65
CA VAL A 83 22.79 13.60 -0.83
C VAL A 83 22.34 14.97 -1.32
N VAL A 84 21.02 15.14 -1.47
CA VAL A 84 20.35 16.44 -1.62
C VAL A 84 19.18 16.49 -0.64
N TYR A 85 18.71 17.69 -0.31
CA TYR A 85 17.56 17.86 0.56
C TYR A 85 16.28 18.06 -0.26
N GLY A 86 15.14 17.65 0.31
CA GLY A 86 13.85 17.68 -0.38
C GLY A 86 13.54 19.03 -1.01
N GLU A 87 13.75 20.12 -0.28
CA GLU A 87 13.50 21.49 -0.75
C GLU A 87 14.37 21.93 -1.93
N ASP A 88 15.55 21.33 -2.08
CA ASP A 88 16.52 21.68 -3.11
C ASP A 88 16.46 20.73 -4.31
N TYR A 89 15.72 19.63 -4.18
CA TYR A 89 15.61 18.60 -5.20
C TYR A 89 14.86 19.12 -6.43
N LYS A 90 15.42 18.81 -7.61
CA LYS A 90 14.80 19.02 -8.91
C LYS A 90 14.78 17.72 -9.68
N GLU A 91 13.72 17.46 -10.45
CA GLU A 91 13.52 16.16 -11.09
C GLU A 91 14.66 15.77 -12.04
N GLU A 92 15.28 16.76 -12.70
CA GLU A 92 16.39 16.60 -13.63
C GLU A 92 17.65 16.05 -12.96
N MET A 93 17.82 16.29 -11.65
CA MET A 93 18.96 15.76 -10.90
C MET A 93 19.02 14.24 -11.00
N SER A 94 17.86 13.57 -10.98
CA SER A 94 17.76 12.10 -11.05
C SER A 94 18.29 11.51 -12.35
N SER A 95 18.39 12.29 -13.44
CA SER A 95 18.87 11.80 -14.74
C SER A 95 20.31 11.28 -14.68
N ASN A 96 21.14 11.88 -13.83
CA ASN A 96 22.57 11.59 -13.65
C ASN A 96 22.87 10.37 -12.76
N TYR A 97 21.84 9.76 -12.18
CA TYR A 97 21.97 8.65 -11.22
C TYR A 97 21.21 7.43 -11.72
N ASP A 98 21.61 6.25 -11.25
CA ASP A 98 20.96 4.99 -11.60
C ASP A 98 19.69 4.80 -10.78
N VAL A 99 19.73 5.19 -9.50
CA VAL A 99 18.58 5.12 -8.58
C VAL A 99 18.47 6.40 -7.75
N THR A 100 17.26 6.92 -7.64
CA THR A 100 16.91 7.99 -6.70
C THR A 100 16.13 7.41 -5.52
N ILE A 101 16.54 7.72 -4.30
CA ILE A 101 15.83 7.36 -3.07
C ILE A 101 15.20 8.63 -2.52
N ILE A 102 13.88 8.65 -2.39
CA ILE A 102 13.12 9.78 -1.85
C ILE A 102 12.61 9.41 -0.46
N ASP A 103 13.15 10.08 0.54
CA ASP A 103 12.87 9.87 1.96
C ASP A 103 12.19 11.09 2.62
N THR A 104 11.83 12.11 1.85
CA THR A 104 11.21 13.34 2.34
C THR A 104 10.15 13.85 1.37
N TYR A 105 9.37 14.85 1.77
CA TYR A 105 8.44 15.52 0.86
C TYR A 105 9.21 16.36 -0.16
N LEU A 106 8.73 16.33 -1.39
CA LEU A 106 9.22 17.17 -2.45
C LEU A 106 8.39 18.46 -2.57
N PRO A 107 8.96 19.53 -3.14
CA PRO A 107 8.19 20.68 -3.60
C PRO A 107 7.08 20.24 -4.55
N LYS A 108 5.92 20.89 -4.45
CA LYS A 108 4.83 20.66 -5.37
C LYS A 108 5.19 21.22 -6.75
N LEU A 109 4.91 20.44 -7.79
CA LEU A 109 4.87 20.90 -9.18
C LEU A 109 3.52 21.55 -9.50
N THR A 110 2.44 21.04 -8.91
CA THR A 110 1.09 21.64 -8.99
C THR A 110 0.39 21.56 -7.63
N GLU A 111 -0.45 22.56 -7.33
CA GLU A 111 -1.12 22.66 -6.02
C GLU A 111 -2.26 21.66 -5.80
N GLY A 112 -2.91 21.21 -6.88
CA GLY A 112 -4.18 20.48 -6.80
C GLY A 112 -5.31 21.34 -6.23
N GLY A 113 -6.36 20.71 -5.70
CA GLY A 113 -7.49 21.41 -5.05
C GLY A 113 -8.86 21.11 -5.69
N MET A 114 -9.92 21.70 -5.11
CA MET A 114 -11.28 21.60 -5.64
C MET A 114 -11.39 22.38 -6.94
N VAL A 115 -11.94 21.75 -7.98
CA VAL A 115 -12.19 22.35 -9.29
C VAL A 115 -13.64 22.08 -9.66
N PHE A 116 -14.39 23.12 -10.04
CA PHE A 116 -15.75 22.96 -10.52
C PHE A 116 -15.75 22.38 -11.94
N ILE A 117 -16.42 21.25 -12.14
CA ILE A 117 -16.57 20.61 -13.44
C ILE A 117 -17.97 20.91 -13.96
N GLU A 118 -18.08 21.79 -14.95
CA GLU A 118 -19.36 22.24 -15.52
C GLU A 118 -20.26 21.08 -15.98
N GLU A 119 -19.67 20.11 -16.71
CA GLU A 119 -20.37 18.91 -17.17
C GLU A 119 -21.01 18.12 -16.01
N ALA A 120 -20.39 18.16 -14.83
CA ALA A 120 -20.81 17.42 -13.66
C ALA A 120 -21.70 18.24 -12.71
N GLY A 121 -21.76 19.56 -12.90
CA GLY A 121 -22.43 20.49 -11.98
C GLY A 121 -21.92 20.42 -10.53
N LYS A 122 -20.67 20.00 -10.31
CA LYS A 122 -20.11 19.80 -8.97
C LYS A 122 -18.60 20.04 -8.93
N GLU A 123 -18.10 20.31 -7.72
CA GLU A 123 -16.67 20.37 -7.46
C GLU A 123 -16.05 18.97 -7.38
N VAL A 124 -14.88 18.81 -7.99
CA VAL A 124 -14.07 17.59 -7.98
C VAL A 124 -12.67 17.95 -7.51
N TYR A 125 -12.13 17.14 -6.58
CA TYR A 125 -10.78 17.35 -6.07
C TYR A 125 -9.71 16.81 -7.05
N THR A 126 -8.77 17.67 -7.41
CA THR A 126 -7.56 17.33 -8.19
C THR A 126 -6.36 17.15 -7.26
N GLN A 127 -5.50 16.17 -7.54
CA GLN A 127 -4.33 15.91 -6.70
C GLN A 127 -3.19 16.89 -7.00
N PRO A 128 -2.43 17.34 -5.99
CA PRO A 128 -1.13 17.94 -6.22
C PRO A 128 -0.20 16.93 -6.91
N THR A 129 0.73 17.45 -7.70
CA THR A 129 1.79 16.65 -8.32
C THR A 129 3.15 17.09 -7.81
N TYR A 130 4.12 16.16 -7.81
CA TYR A 130 5.46 16.37 -7.26
C TYR A 130 6.57 15.98 -8.26
N LEU A 131 6.22 15.16 -9.25
CA LEU A 131 7.08 14.72 -10.34
C LEU A 131 6.26 14.76 -11.63
N SER A 132 6.89 15.16 -12.73
CA SER A 132 6.21 15.27 -14.02
C SER A 132 5.83 13.91 -14.62
N ASN A 133 4.99 13.93 -15.67
CA ASN A 133 4.70 12.73 -16.46
C ASN A 133 5.93 12.18 -17.22
N ALA A 134 6.96 13.00 -17.42
CA ALA A 134 8.19 12.63 -18.11
C ALA A 134 9.23 11.98 -17.19
N TYR A 135 9.05 12.07 -15.86
CA TYR A 135 9.95 11.48 -14.90
C TYR A 135 10.06 9.96 -15.08
N SER A 136 11.29 9.47 -15.24
CA SER A 136 11.59 8.09 -15.65
C SER A 136 12.77 7.46 -14.90
N ALA A 137 13.32 8.11 -13.88
CA ALA A 137 14.39 7.50 -13.08
C ALA A 137 13.85 6.32 -12.26
N ALA A 138 14.69 5.32 -11.98
CA ALA A 138 14.35 4.28 -11.02
C ALA A 138 14.31 4.89 -9.61
N THR A 139 13.23 4.69 -8.88
CA THR A 139 12.98 5.41 -7.63
C THR A 139 12.54 4.49 -6.51
N ILE A 140 13.17 4.61 -5.35
CA ILE A 140 12.63 4.10 -4.09
C ILE A 140 12.00 5.26 -3.33
N MET A 141 10.77 5.09 -2.87
CA MET A 141 10.07 6.03 -2.00
C MET A 141 9.88 5.38 -0.64
N ILE A 142 10.28 6.08 0.42
CA ILE A 142 10.22 5.58 1.79
C ILE A 142 9.02 6.20 2.51
N GLY A 143 8.19 5.39 3.16
CA GLY A 143 7.11 5.86 4.02
C GLY A 143 6.08 6.77 3.32
N GLU A 144 5.58 7.78 4.05
CA GLU A 144 4.50 8.68 3.61
C GLU A 144 4.75 9.42 2.27
N PRO A 145 5.96 9.95 1.97
CA PRO A 145 6.26 10.55 0.67
C PRO A 145 5.79 9.72 -0.54
N SER A 146 5.85 8.39 -0.43
CA SER A 146 5.36 7.45 -1.44
C SER A 146 3.90 7.70 -1.83
N ALA A 147 3.05 8.02 -0.86
CA ALA A 147 1.63 8.23 -1.09
C ALA A 147 1.35 9.52 -1.87
N PHE A 148 2.07 10.60 -1.56
CA PHE A 148 1.87 11.89 -2.21
C PHE A 148 2.35 11.85 -3.66
N ILE A 149 3.56 11.33 -3.88
CA ILE A 149 4.11 11.13 -5.22
C ILE A 149 3.21 10.14 -5.99
N GLY A 150 2.85 9.02 -5.36
CA GLY A 150 2.03 7.99 -5.96
C GLY A 150 0.65 8.48 -6.37
N GLN A 151 -0.05 9.24 -5.52
CA GLN A 151 -1.35 9.81 -5.88
C GLN A 151 -1.25 10.85 -6.99
N GLY A 152 -0.24 11.72 -6.97
CA GLY A 152 0.00 12.71 -8.03
C GLY A 152 0.33 12.06 -9.38
N ARG A 153 1.03 10.93 -9.36
CA ARG A 153 1.35 10.11 -10.54
C ARG A 153 0.26 9.07 -10.89
N GLN A 154 -0.81 8.98 -10.10
CA GLN A 154 -1.84 7.93 -10.21
C GLN A 154 -1.26 6.50 -10.18
N LEU A 155 -0.22 6.28 -9.37
CA LEU A 155 0.33 4.96 -9.11
C LEU A 155 -0.63 4.15 -8.24
N LYS A 156 -0.46 2.83 -8.26
CA LYS A 156 -1.11 1.92 -7.31
C LYS A 156 -0.61 2.08 -5.86
N ILE A 157 0.40 2.92 -5.66
CA ILE A 157 0.97 3.33 -4.38
C ILE A 157 0.20 4.57 -3.91
N ASP A 158 -0.56 4.45 -2.83
CA ASP A 158 -1.42 5.50 -2.31
C ASP A 158 -1.45 5.57 -0.78
N HIS A 159 -2.12 6.60 -0.27
CA HIS A 159 -2.31 6.83 1.16
C HIS A 159 -3.43 5.96 1.76
N LEU A 160 -3.29 4.64 1.75
CA LEU A 160 -4.28 3.80 2.45
C LEU A 160 -4.21 4.04 3.97
N CYS A 161 -3.00 4.06 4.56
CA CYS A 161 -2.83 4.31 5.98
C CYS A 161 -1.39 4.63 6.40
N LEU A 162 -1.24 5.57 7.34
CA LEU A 162 -0.09 5.62 8.23
C LEU A 162 -0.38 4.77 9.48
N CYS A 163 -0.09 3.48 9.39
CA CYS A 163 -0.24 2.54 10.50
C CYS A 163 0.62 1.27 10.32
N LEU A 164 1.63 1.31 9.44
CA LEU A 164 2.57 0.19 9.31
C LEU A 164 3.54 0.19 10.48
N ASP A 165 3.63 -0.95 11.14
CA ASP A 165 4.49 -1.19 12.30
C ASP A 165 5.74 -2.02 11.96
N ALA A 166 6.42 -2.56 12.97
CA ALA A 166 7.77 -3.07 12.85
C ALA A 166 7.98 -4.32 12.01
N HIS A 167 6.92 -5.07 11.68
CA HIS A 167 7.03 -6.39 11.08
C HIS A 167 6.45 -6.48 9.68
N ALA A 168 7.15 -7.20 8.81
CA ALA A 168 6.67 -7.62 7.49
C ALA A 168 6.07 -9.03 7.57
N HIS A 169 5.03 -9.27 6.80
CA HIS A 169 4.42 -10.59 6.67
C HIS A 169 3.92 -10.83 5.25
N SER A 170 3.50 -12.07 4.97
CA SER A 170 3.00 -12.48 3.65
C SER A 170 4.01 -12.18 2.51
N MET A 171 5.31 -12.30 2.78
CA MET A 171 6.38 -11.90 1.84
C MET A 171 6.53 -12.92 0.69
N LYS A 172 6.75 -12.44 -0.54
CA LYS A 172 7.24 -13.25 -1.67
C LYS A 172 8.75 -13.52 -1.50
N LEU A 173 9.11 -14.54 -0.73
CA LEU A 173 10.51 -14.81 -0.33
C LEU A 173 11.44 -15.21 -1.47
N ASP A 174 10.89 -15.63 -2.60
CA ASP A 174 11.61 -15.90 -3.85
C ASP A 174 11.99 -14.60 -4.60
N HIS A 175 11.38 -13.47 -4.22
CA HIS A 175 11.65 -12.17 -4.84
C HIS A 175 13.13 -11.77 -4.67
N PRO A 176 13.76 -11.10 -5.69
CA PRO A 176 15.16 -10.70 -5.63
C PRO A 176 15.55 -9.89 -4.40
N ILE A 177 14.65 -9.09 -3.82
CA ILE A 177 14.96 -8.28 -2.63
C ILE A 177 15.35 -9.12 -1.41
N PHE A 178 14.95 -10.40 -1.35
CA PHE A 178 15.32 -11.29 -0.25
C PHE A 178 16.53 -12.18 -0.57
N ASN A 179 17.03 -12.14 -1.81
CA ASN A 179 17.99 -13.14 -2.29
C ASN A 179 19.25 -12.55 -2.94
N THR A 180 19.17 -11.39 -3.58
CA THR A 180 20.26 -10.87 -4.42
C THR A 180 20.35 -9.33 -4.38
N PRO A 181 21.57 -8.76 -4.36
CA PRO A 181 22.87 -9.44 -4.31
C PRO A 181 23.20 -10.05 -2.94
N ASN A 182 22.51 -9.66 -1.87
CA ASN A 182 22.76 -10.18 -0.52
C ASN A 182 21.67 -11.16 -0.13
N LYS A 183 22.03 -12.33 0.41
CA LYS A 183 21.04 -13.25 0.97
C LYS A 183 20.46 -12.67 2.26
N VAL A 184 19.14 -12.46 2.31
CA VAL A 184 18.45 -12.02 3.52
C VAL A 184 18.13 -13.23 4.38
N ASN A 185 18.58 -13.21 5.63
CA ASN A 185 18.23 -14.23 6.62
C ASN A 185 16.89 -13.86 7.25
N VAL A 186 15.87 -14.66 6.98
CA VAL A 186 14.52 -14.43 7.52
C VAL A 186 14.37 -15.24 8.80
N ALA A 187 14.60 -14.60 9.94
CA ALA A 187 14.25 -15.13 11.25
C ALA A 187 12.83 -14.69 11.58
N TYR A 188 11.92 -15.65 11.74
CA TYR A 188 10.52 -15.38 12.04
C TYR A 188 10.30 -15.20 13.54
N GLU A 189 9.47 -14.22 13.87
CA GLU A 189 8.80 -14.09 15.16
C GLU A 189 7.33 -14.49 14.95
N ASP A 190 6.78 -15.31 15.84
CA ASP A 190 5.32 -15.50 15.90
C ASP A 190 4.72 -14.26 16.58
N VAL A 191 3.97 -13.48 15.80
CA VAL A 191 3.42 -12.20 16.24
C VAL A 191 1.90 -12.30 16.29
N THR A 192 1.32 -11.91 17.42
CA THR A 192 -0.14 -11.80 17.57
C THR A 192 -0.71 -10.85 16.53
N LEU A 193 -1.70 -11.32 15.78
CA LEU A 193 -2.36 -10.53 14.76
C LEU A 193 -3.11 -9.36 15.38
N THR A 194 -3.14 -8.27 14.63
CA THR A 194 -3.98 -7.12 14.97
C THR A 194 -5.45 -7.54 14.86
N GLY A 195 -6.27 -7.16 15.86
CA GLY A 195 -7.66 -7.62 15.96
C GLY A 195 -8.52 -7.29 14.73
N ASN A 196 -8.16 -6.24 14.00
CA ASN A 196 -8.81 -5.79 12.76
C ASN A 196 -8.58 -6.69 11.54
N TYR A 197 -7.64 -7.64 11.55
CA TYR A 197 -7.43 -8.53 10.39
C TYR A 197 -8.58 -9.54 10.24
N LYS A 198 -9.03 -10.13 11.35
CA LYS A 198 -10.07 -11.17 11.35
C LYS A 198 -11.46 -10.66 10.98
N VAL A 199 -11.71 -9.35 11.17
CA VAL A 199 -13.00 -8.74 10.79
C VAL A 199 -13.10 -8.44 9.30
N ARG A 200 -11.98 -8.43 8.58
CA ARG A 200 -11.96 -8.22 7.12
C ARG A 200 -12.15 -9.54 6.40
N TYR A 201 -12.72 -9.46 5.20
CA TYR A 201 -12.91 -10.63 4.36
C TYR A 201 -11.57 -11.33 4.13
N GLY A 202 -10.52 -10.59 3.76
CA GLY A 202 -9.16 -11.13 3.57
C GLY A 202 -8.62 -12.00 4.71
N GLY A 203 -8.79 -11.54 5.96
CA GLY A 203 -8.22 -12.16 7.15
C GLY A 203 -9.17 -13.06 7.95
N ARG A 204 -10.39 -13.29 7.46
CA ARG A 204 -11.47 -14.01 8.18
C ARG A 204 -11.12 -15.43 8.64
N ASN A 205 -10.12 -16.06 8.03
CA ASN A 205 -9.70 -17.44 8.32
C ASN A 205 -8.33 -17.53 9.02
N LEU A 206 -7.76 -16.41 9.46
CA LEU A 206 -6.46 -16.39 10.10
C LEU A 206 -6.52 -16.91 11.55
N GLY A 207 -5.43 -17.53 11.99
CA GLY A 207 -5.18 -17.86 13.40
C GLY A 207 -4.96 -16.61 14.25
N ASP A 208 -4.63 -16.76 15.53
CA ASP A 208 -4.32 -15.62 16.42
C ASP A 208 -2.93 -15.04 16.18
N GLU A 209 -2.02 -15.82 15.62
CA GLU A 209 -0.62 -15.46 15.36
C GLU A 209 -0.25 -15.75 13.91
N MET A 210 0.77 -15.07 13.41
CA MET A 210 1.42 -15.44 12.15
C MET A 210 2.94 -15.21 12.23
N PRO A 211 3.74 -15.99 11.50
CA PRO A 211 5.16 -15.76 11.38
C PRO A 211 5.43 -14.46 10.62
N MET A 212 6.21 -13.57 11.22
CA MET A 212 6.57 -12.27 10.64
C MET A 212 8.08 -12.01 10.73
N LEU A 213 8.61 -11.24 9.78
CA LEU A 213 9.99 -10.75 9.82
C LEU A 213 10.02 -9.39 10.49
N ARG A 214 10.80 -9.24 11.57
CA ARG A 214 11.07 -7.94 12.16
C ARG A 214 11.96 -7.10 11.23
N MET A 215 11.41 -5.98 10.75
CA MET A 215 12.10 -5.05 9.86
C MET A 215 12.84 -3.95 10.62
N GLN A 216 12.31 -3.55 11.76
CA GLN A 216 12.86 -2.49 12.60
C GLN A 216 12.88 -2.88 14.07
N THR A 217 13.87 -2.38 14.80
CA THR A 217 14.13 -2.73 16.20
C THR A 217 13.08 -2.17 17.15
N GLU A 218 12.35 -1.13 16.74
CA GLU A 218 11.24 -0.53 17.47
C GLU A 218 10.10 -0.22 16.49
N GLY A 219 8.87 -0.56 16.87
CA GLY A 219 7.64 -0.18 16.20
C GLY A 219 7.04 1.13 16.72
N TYR A 220 6.17 1.76 15.93
CA TYR A 220 5.40 2.92 16.41
C TYR A 220 4.38 2.52 17.50
N ARG A 221 4.09 1.22 17.63
CA ARG A 221 3.26 0.66 18.72
C ARG A 221 4.08 0.25 19.94
N ASP A 222 5.38 -0.02 19.78
CA ASP A 222 6.29 -0.42 20.87
C ASP A 222 6.68 0.78 21.75
N GLY A 223 6.76 1.97 21.16
CA GLY A 223 7.28 3.16 21.84
C GLY A 223 6.66 4.48 21.38
N LYS A 224 6.80 5.49 22.24
CA LYS A 224 6.23 6.82 22.04
C LYS A 224 7.08 7.63 21.05
N GLY A 225 6.51 8.01 19.90
CA GLY A 225 7.14 8.98 18.98
C GLY A 225 8.06 8.38 17.92
N PHE A 226 8.09 7.05 17.77
CA PHE A 226 8.77 6.42 16.64
C PHE A 226 8.02 6.69 15.32
N PRO A 227 8.72 6.87 14.17
CA PRO A 227 8.08 7.10 12.87
C PRO A 227 7.12 5.98 12.48
N VAL A 228 5.91 6.35 12.11
CA VAL A 228 4.89 5.42 11.59
C VAL A 228 5.12 5.15 10.10
N GLY A 229 5.08 3.88 9.70
CA GLY A 229 5.19 3.49 8.30
C GLY A 229 3.88 3.66 7.52
N LEU A 230 4.00 3.65 6.20
CA LEU A 230 2.87 3.73 5.28
C LEU A 230 2.54 2.33 4.74
N VAL A 231 1.25 2.01 4.66
CA VAL A 231 0.76 0.97 3.74
C VAL A 231 -0.09 1.60 2.64
N SER A 232 0.02 1.06 1.43
CA SER A 232 -0.88 1.33 0.29
C SER A 232 -1.94 0.22 0.13
N THR A 233 -2.94 0.44 -0.72
CA THR A 233 -3.92 -0.61 -1.03
C THR A 233 -3.29 -1.82 -1.70
N GLY A 234 -3.60 -3.02 -1.18
CA GLY A 234 -3.25 -4.29 -1.81
C GLY A 234 -4.17 -4.76 -2.92
N TYR A 235 -5.43 -4.34 -2.91
CA TYR A 235 -6.41 -4.78 -3.89
C TYR A 235 -6.04 -4.34 -5.30
N ASN A 236 -5.95 -5.33 -6.20
CA ASN A 236 -5.52 -5.18 -7.58
C ASN A 236 -4.18 -4.44 -7.71
N PHE A 237 -3.27 -4.59 -6.72
CA PHE A 237 -1.92 -4.04 -6.83
C PHE A 237 -1.13 -4.82 -7.89
N ASP A 238 -0.91 -6.11 -7.65
CA ASP A 238 -0.38 -7.06 -8.65
C ASP A 238 -1.26 -7.07 -9.91
N ASN A 239 -0.63 -6.90 -11.07
CA ASN A 239 -1.33 -6.97 -12.36
C ASN A 239 -0.60 -7.77 -13.44
N GLY A 240 0.63 -8.23 -13.19
CA GLY A 240 1.44 -8.96 -14.17
C GLY A 240 1.86 -8.12 -15.39
N ILE A 241 1.73 -6.79 -15.32
CA ILE A 241 2.03 -5.87 -16.41
C ILE A 241 3.17 -4.95 -15.99
N ASP A 242 2.90 -4.07 -15.04
CA ASP A 242 3.84 -3.03 -14.60
C ASP A 242 3.87 -2.87 -13.07
N ALA A 243 3.03 -3.59 -12.33
CA ALA A 243 2.95 -3.52 -10.88
C ALA A 243 3.12 -4.89 -10.21
N GLU A 244 3.86 -4.89 -9.11
CA GLU A 244 4.17 -6.07 -8.32
C GLU A 244 4.04 -5.77 -6.82
N TRP A 245 3.17 -6.50 -6.14
CA TRP A 245 3.07 -6.56 -4.69
C TRP A 245 4.10 -7.56 -4.15
N ILE A 246 4.85 -7.18 -3.12
CA ILE A 246 5.96 -8.01 -2.61
C ILE A 246 5.71 -8.46 -1.18
N SER A 247 5.21 -7.56 -0.32
CA SER A 247 4.85 -7.92 1.06
C SER A 247 3.78 -7.01 1.64
N SER A 248 3.15 -7.52 2.69
CA SER A 248 2.43 -6.71 3.67
C SER A 248 3.28 -6.53 4.93
N GLY A 249 2.67 -5.96 5.96
CA GLY A 249 3.22 -5.81 7.29
C GLY A 249 2.15 -5.42 8.28
N THR A 250 2.50 -5.52 9.56
CA THR A 250 1.58 -5.28 10.68
C THR A 250 0.95 -3.90 10.60
N CYS A 251 -0.36 -3.83 10.38
CA CYS A 251 -1.09 -2.57 10.25
C CYS A 251 -2.58 -2.68 10.60
N ASP A 252 -3.29 -1.55 10.65
CA ASP A 252 -4.73 -1.51 10.97
C ASP A 252 -5.65 -1.75 9.74
N LYS A 253 -5.06 -2.19 8.63
CA LYS A 253 -5.80 -2.47 7.39
C LYS A 253 -6.03 -3.97 7.25
N GLY A 254 -5.87 -4.53 6.07
CA GLY A 254 -6.00 -5.97 5.83
C GLY A 254 -4.64 -6.57 5.52
N ILE A 255 -4.55 -7.90 5.57
CA ILE A 255 -3.33 -8.65 5.25
C ILE A 255 -2.81 -8.42 3.84
N GLU A 256 -3.64 -7.86 2.96
CA GLU A 256 -3.30 -7.52 1.60
C GLU A 256 -2.62 -6.16 1.49
N ALA A 257 -2.73 -5.29 2.49
CA ALA A 257 -2.18 -3.94 2.43
C ALA A 257 -0.70 -3.96 2.06
N THR A 258 -0.31 -3.14 1.09
CA THR A 258 1.04 -3.17 0.51
C THR A 258 1.99 -2.41 1.41
N ALA A 259 2.92 -3.11 2.04
CA ALA A 259 4.06 -2.51 2.74
C ALA A 259 5.27 -2.39 1.81
N ILE A 260 5.47 -3.37 0.93
CA ILE A 260 6.52 -3.34 -0.10
C ILE A 260 5.91 -3.71 -1.45
N GLY A 261 6.16 -2.90 -2.47
CA GLY A 261 5.70 -3.16 -3.83
C GLY A 261 6.26 -2.19 -4.86
N ARG A 262 6.23 -2.56 -6.13
CA ARG A 262 6.70 -1.76 -7.26
C ARG A 262 5.55 -1.42 -8.19
N HIS A 263 5.55 -0.21 -8.76
CA HIS A 263 4.73 0.16 -9.91
C HIS A 263 5.57 0.96 -10.92
N ALA A 264 5.75 0.41 -12.12
CA ALA A 264 6.68 0.90 -13.12
C ALA A 264 8.10 1.11 -12.55
N ASN A 265 8.67 2.30 -12.71
CA ASN A 265 9.97 2.71 -12.19
C ASN A 265 9.95 3.14 -10.71
N PHE A 266 8.83 2.99 -10.00
CA PHE A 266 8.68 3.37 -8.60
C PHE A 266 8.57 2.16 -7.68
N PHE A 267 9.36 2.14 -6.63
CA PHE A 267 9.36 1.14 -5.57
C PHE A 267 8.91 1.79 -4.26
N HIS A 268 7.87 1.24 -3.65
CA HIS A 268 7.38 1.63 -2.34
C HIS A 268 8.05 0.79 -1.25
N TRP A 269 8.77 1.46 -0.36
CA TRP A 269 9.27 0.91 0.89
C TRP A 269 8.50 1.55 2.05
N GLY A 270 7.47 0.86 2.55
CA GLY A 270 6.54 1.43 3.52
C GLY A 270 7.10 1.65 4.92
N PHE A 271 8.10 0.86 5.32
CA PHE A 271 8.71 0.93 6.66
C PHE A 271 9.45 2.25 6.86
N ALA A 272 9.27 2.87 8.03
CA ALA A 272 9.73 4.23 8.28
C ALA A 272 11.02 4.32 9.11
N ALA A 273 11.60 3.21 9.57
CA ALA A 273 12.85 3.24 10.32
C ALA A 273 14.01 3.83 9.50
N ALA A 274 14.90 4.58 10.17
CA ALA A 274 16.22 4.89 9.65
C ALA A 274 17.15 3.68 9.83
N PRO A 275 18.28 3.57 9.10
CA PRO A 275 19.17 2.42 9.20
C PRO A 275 19.64 2.05 10.61
N GLU A 276 19.82 3.03 11.51
CA GLU A 276 20.14 2.77 12.92
C GLU A 276 19.13 1.81 13.59
N PHE A 277 17.86 1.89 13.20
CA PHE A 277 16.77 1.09 13.75
C PHE A 277 16.31 -0.03 12.82
N MET A 278 16.97 -0.23 11.67
CA MET A 278 16.68 -1.38 10.81
C MET A 278 17.39 -2.62 11.34
N THR A 279 16.72 -3.78 11.30
CA THR A 279 17.42 -5.06 11.49
C THR A 279 18.42 -5.29 10.36
N GLU A 280 19.44 -6.13 10.56
CA GLU A 280 20.40 -6.46 9.49
C GLU A 280 19.69 -7.05 8.26
N SER A 281 18.69 -7.90 8.46
CA SER A 281 17.86 -8.45 7.37
C SER A 281 17.13 -7.35 6.60
N ALA A 282 16.60 -6.32 7.28
CA ALA A 282 15.95 -5.20 6.63
C ALA A 282 16.95 -4.30 5.88
N LYS A 283 18.14 -4.05 6.44
CA LYS A 283 19.21 -3.31 5.73
C LYS A 283 19.57 -4.02 4.44
N LEU A 284 19.82 -5.34 4.48
CA LEU A 284 20.13 -6.13 3.29
C LEU A 284 18.99 -6.13 2.29
N ALA A 285 17.73 -6.30 2.74
CA ALA A 285 16.57 -6.23 1.86
C ALA A 285 16.41 -4.87 1.19
N PHE A 286 16.68 -3.78 1.91
CA PHE A 286 16.66 -2.41 1.36
C PHE A 286 17.77 -2.21 0.32
N ILE A 287 18.99 -2.66 0.59
CA ILE A 287 20.10 -2.62 -0.37
C ILE A 287 19.79 -3.45 -1.62
N ASN A 288 19.16 -4.61 -1.46
CA ASN A 288 18.72 -5.43 -2.59
C ASN A 288 17.59 -4.75 -3.38
N ALA A 289 16.69 -4.01 -2.74
CA ALA A 289 15.66 -3.22 -3.41
C ALA A 289 16.24 -2.17 -4.36
N ILE A 290 17.38 -1.55 -3.99
CA ILE A 290 18.11 -0.61 -4.87
C ILE A 290 18.61 -1.32 -6.13
N HIS A 291 19.22 -2.49 -5.98
CA HIS A 291 19.68 -3.29 -7.12
C HIS A 291 18.52 -3.79 -7.98
N TYR A 292 17.41 -4.18 -7.36
CA TYR A 292 16.21 -4.65 -8.03
C TYR A 292 15.54 -3.54 -8.86
N ILE A 293 15.44 -2.31 -8.35
CA ILE A 293 14.74 -1.23 -9.06
C ILE A 293 15.59 -0.58 -10.15
N ALA A 294 16.93 -0.61 -10.05
CA ALA A 294 17.82 0.08 -11.00
C ALA A 294 17.55 -0.27 -12.49
N PRO A 295 17.32 -1.54 -12.89
CA PRO A 295 16.99 -1.89 -14.27
C PRO A 295 15.64 -1.32 -14.76
N PHE A 296 14.78 -0.84 -13.86
CA PHE A 296 13.50 -0.23 -14.21
C PHE A 296 13.61 1.27 -14.53
N LYS A 297 14.82 1.84 -14.57
CA LYS A 297 15.03 3.19 -15.13
C LYS A 297 14.50 3.22 -16.56
N GLY A 298 13.57 4.14 -16.85
CA GLY A 298 12.87 4.23 -18.13
C GLY A 298 11.58 3.40 -18.23
N ALA A 299 11.26 2.57 -17.25
CA ALA A 299 10.03 1.77 -17.26
C ALA A 299 8.79 2.67 -17.25
N LYS A 300 7.87 2.45 -18.18
CA LYS A 300 6.66 3.24 -18.32
C LYS A 300 5.56 2.73 -17.41
N GLN A 301 4.81 3.65 -16.82
CA GLN A 301 3.53 3.37 -16.20
C GLN A 301 2.48 3.11 -17.28
N LEU A 302 1.99 1.88 -17.35
CA LEU A 302 0.98 1.40 -18.29
C LEU A 302 -0.41 1.41 -17.66
N THR A 303 -0.50 1.10 -16.37
CA THR A 303 -1.76 1.10 -15.61
C THR A 303 -1.81 2.26 -14.62
N LYS A 304 -3.02 2.62 -14.19
CA LYS A 304 -3.24 3.71 -13.23
C LYS A 304 -4.14 3.27 -12.09
N LYS A 305 -4.08 4.04 -11.01
CA LYS A 305 -5.07 4.05 -9.94
C LYS A 305 -5.58 5.47 -9.74
N ILE A 306 -6.77 5.72 -10.25
CA ILE A 306 -7.44 7.01 -10.09
C ILE A 306 -7.99 7.08 -8.66
N LYS A 307 -7.56 8.11 -7.92
CA LYS A 307 -8.05 8.32 -6.55
C LYS A 307 -9.56 8.61 -6.56
N GLY A 308 -10.29 8.03 -5.62
CA GLY A 308 -11.74 8.09 -5.58
C GLY A 308 -12.46 7.00 -6.37
N VAL A 309 -11.75 6.17 -7.16
CA VAL A 309 -12.35 4.97 -7.77
C VAL A 309 -12.33 3.81 -6.79
N GLN A 310 -13.51 3.25 -6.50
CA GLN A 310 -13.65 2.07 -5.65
C GLN A 310 -13.47 0.79 -6.48
N LEU A 311 -12.69 -0.16 -5.95
CA LEU A 311 -12.41 -1.46 -6.55
C LEU A 311 -13.44 -2.51 -6.11
N LYS A 312 -13.71 -3.54 -6.93
CA LYS A 312 -14.69 -4.60 -6.62
C LYS A 312 -14.37 -5.33 -5.32
N LYS A 313 -13.08 -5.48 -4.99
CA LYS A 313 -12.66 -6.08 -3.70
C LYS A 313 -13.16 -5.30 -2.48
N TYR A 314 -13.33 -3.98 -2.57
CA TYR A 314 -13.94 -3.21 -1.48
C TYR A 314 -15.45 -3.46 -1.37
N LEU A 315 -16.15 -3.69 -2.49
CA LEU A 315 -17.55 -4.13 -2.47
C LEU A 315 -17.68 -5.53 -1.86
N ARG A 316 -16.69 -6.40 -2.07
CA ARG A 316 -16.64 -7.72 -1.41
C ARG A 316 -16.45 -7.59 0.11
N GLU A 317 -15.62 -6.66 0.57
CA GLU A 317 -15.49 -6.35 2.00
C GLU A 317 -16.80 -5.79 2.60
N GLN A 318 -17.51 -4.95 1.84
CA GLN A 318 -18.83 -4.45 2.23
C GLN A 318 -19.85 -5.59 2.33
N GLN A 319 -19.94 -6.44 1.31
CA GLN A 319 -20.75 -7.66 1.33
C GLN A 319 -20.44 -8.53 2.56
N TRP A 320 -19.15 -8.74 2.87
CA TRP A 320 -18.74 -9.51 4.04
C TRP A 320 -19.23 -8.86 5.34
N THR A 321 -19.04 -7.55 5.49
CA THR A 321 -19.51 -6.78 6.67
C THR A 321 -21.03 -6.87 6.83
N LEU A 322 -21.77 -7.05 5.74
CA LEU A 322 -23.21 -7.23 5.74
C LEU A 322 -23.65 -8.66 6.06
N SER A 323 -22.81 -9.67 5.86
CA SER A 323 -23.12 -11.06 6.25
C SER A 323 -23.22 -11.23 7.77
N ASP A 324 -23.95 -12.25 8.22
CA ASP A 324 -24.08 -12.54 9.66
C ASP A 324 -22.74 -12.80 10.33
N LYS A 325 -21.86 -13.56 9.66
CA LYS A 325 -20.53 -13.86 10.19
C LYS A 325 -19.65 -12.62 10.24
N GLY A 326 -19.61 -11.83 9.17
CA GLY A 326 -18.74 -10.66 9.12
C GLY A 326 -19.20 -9.54 10.05
N SER A 327 -20.50 -9.31 10.17
CA SER A 327 -21.03 -8.34 11.13
C SER A 327 -20.82 -8.77 12.58
N ALA A 328 -21.00 -10.05 12.90
CA ALA A 328 -20.73 -10.57 14.24
C ALA A 328 -19.24 -10.40 14.59
N ALA A 329 -18.33 -10.69 13.65
CA ALA A 329 -16.90 -10.45 13.83
C ALA A 329 -16.59 -8.96 14.05
N TRP A 330 -17.18 -8.07 13.24
CA TRP A 330 -17.02 -6.64 13.37
C TRP A 330 -17.52 -6.11 14.72
N LEU A 331 -18.74 -6.48 15.12
CA LEU A 331 -19.35 -6.06 16.38
C LEU A 331 -18.59 -6.62 17.58
N HIS A 332 -18.10 -7.86 17.51
CA HIS A 332 -17.25 -8.43 18.55
C HIS A 332 -15.97 -7.60 18.75
N TYR A 333 -15.28 -7.29 17.65
CA TYR A 333 -14.07 -6.46 17.67
C TYR A 333 -14.33 -5.06 18.24
N ILE A 334 -15.36 -4.35 17.74
CA ILE A 334 -15.68 -3.00 18.23
C ILE A 334 -16.17 -3.00 19.68
N ASN A 335 -16.93 -4.02 20.11
CA ASN A 335 -17.38 -4.12 21.49
C ASN A 335 -16.21 -4.33 22.45
N LYS A 336 -15.19 -5.10 22.07
CA LYS A 336 -13.95 -5.23 22.84
C LYS A 336 -13.26 -3.88 23.03
N ASP A 337 -13.07 -3.13 21.94
CA ASP A 337 -12.48 -1.78 21.98
C ASP A 337 -13.33 -0.80 22.80
N THR A 338 -14.66 -0.95 22.75
CA THR A 338 -15.61 -0.14 23.51
C THR A 338 -15.51 -0.38 25.01
N VAL A 339 -15.31 -1.62 25.44
CA VAL A 339 -15.06 -1.96 26.85
C VAL A 339 -13.77 -1.31 27.32
N GLN A 340 -12.68 -1.46 26.56
CA GLN A 340 -11.40 -0.85 26.89
C GLN A 340 -11.48 0.68 26.96
N ALA A 341 -12.20 1.31 26.03
CA ALA A 341 -12.39 2.76 26.01
C ALA A 341 -13.18 3.26 27.23
N LYS A 342 -14.18 2.49 27.71
CA LYS A 342 -14.92 2.79 28.94
C LYS A 342 -14.01 2.73 30.16
N GLU A 343 -13.24 1.66 30.30
CA GLU A 343 -12.29 1.51 31.41
C GLU A 343 -11.24 2.62 31.42
N ASN A 344 -10.68 2.95 30.25
CA ASN A 344 -9.70 4.04 30.13
C ASN A 344 -10.30 5.40 30.50
N LYS A 345 -11.55 5.66 30.09
CA LYS A 345 -12.26 6.88 30.48
C LYS A 345 -12.53 6.94 31.99
N LEU A 346 -12.92 5.83 32.61
CA LEU A 346 -13.11 5.77 34.06
C LEU A 346 -11.81 6.09 34.79
N LYS A 347 -10.69 5.45 34.40
CA LYS A 347 -9.36 5.75 34.96
C LYS A 347 -8.93 7.20 34.77
N LEU A 348 -9.18 7.78 33.58
CA LEU A 348 -8.90 9.19 33.31
C LEU A 348 -9.78 10.12 34.15
N GLN A 349 -11.03 9.73 34.38
CA GLN A 349 -11.96 10.50 35.20
C GLN A 349 -11.55 10.45 36.68
N GLU A 350 -11.15 9.28 37.20
CA GLU A 350 -10.60 9.12 38.55
C GLU A 350 -9.35 9.98 38.76
N ARG A 351 -8.41 9.99 37.81
CA ARG A 351 -7.21 10.85 37.85
C ARG A 351 -7.59 12.34 37.90
N LYS A 352 -8.53 12.75 37.05
CA LYS A 352 -9.05 14.12 37.05
C LYS A 352 -9.70 14.47 38.39
N ASP A 353 -10.49 13.56 38.95
CA ASP A 353 -11.21 13.76 40.22
C ASP A 353 -10.27 13.77 41.42
N SER A 354 -9.11 13.09 41.35
CA SER A 354 -8.03 13.19 42.34
C SER A 354 -7.20 14.48 42.23
N GLY A 355 -7.52 15.38 41.30
CA GLY A 355 -6.82 16.65 41.09
C GLY A 355 -5.55 16.55 40.24
N GLU A 356 -5.32 15.42 39.55
CA GLU A 356 -4.18 15.26 38.64
C GLU A 356 -4.37 16.11 37.38
N GLU A 357 -3.31 16.80 36.95
CA GLU A 357 -3.34 17.58 35.71
C GLU A 357 -3.28 16.65 34.49
N LEU A 358 -4.38 16.61 33.73
CA LEU A 358 -4.45 15.88 32.47
C LEU A 358 -3.84 16.66 31.31
N SER A 359 -3.19 15.95 30.39
CA SER A 359 -2.80 16.50 29.08
C SER A 359 -4.03 16.86 28.24
N ASP A 360 -3.83 17.69 27.21
CA ASP A 360 -4.92 18.11 26.33
C ASP A 360 -5.52 16.93 25.53
N MET A 361 -4.69 15.95 25.18
CA MET A 361 -5.15 14.70 24.55
C MET A 361 -6.05 13.91 25.51
N GLU A 362 -5.68 13.79 26.79
CA GLU A 362 -6.49 13.10 27.79
C GLU A 362 -7.81 13.82 28.06
N LYS A 363 -7.79 15.16 28.13
CA LYS A 363 -9.00 15.98 28.21
C LYS A 363 -9.91 15.77 27.00
N MET A 364 -9.33 15.67 25.80
CA MET A 364 -10.07 15.37 24.57
C MET A 364 -10.68 13.96 24.63
N MET A 365 -9.92 12.94 25.05
CA MET A 365 -10.40 11.56 25.20
C MET A 365 -11.60 11.47 26.17
N LEU A 366 -11.58 12.22 27.28
CA LEU A 366 -12.73 12.29 28.20
C LEU A 366 -14.00 12.83 27.52
N LYS A 367 -13.88 13.80 26.62
CA LYS A 367 -15.01 14.40 25.89
C LYS A 367 -15.53 13.54 24.73
N MET A 368 -14.70 12.67 24.15
CA MET A 368 -15.11 11.86 22.99
C MET A 368 -16.24 10.87 23.34
N PRO A 369 -17.32 10.74 22.55
CA PRO A 369 -18.36 9.78 22.85
C PRO A 369 -17.83 8.34 22.79
N ILE A 370 -18.33 7.48 23.67
CA ILE A 370 -18.06 6.04 23.58
C ILE A 370 -18.86 5.50 22.40
N ARG A 371 -18.16 4.86 21.47
CA ARG A 371 -18.74 4.27 20.27
C ARG A 371 -19.76 3.19 20.66
N LYS A 372 -20.95 3.21 20.06
CA LYS A 372 -21.99 2.18 20.24
C LYS A 372 -22.49 1.76 18.87
N GLU A 373 -21.92 0.70 18.34
CA GLU A 373 -22.32 0.17 17.03
C GLU A 373 -23.29 -0.97 17.19
N THR A 374 -24.31 -0.96 16.33
CA THR A 374 -25.30 -2.02 16.22
C THR A 374 -25.22 -2.63 14.83
N ARG A 375 -26.00 -3.68 14.60
CA ARG A 375 -26.14 -4.29 13.27
C ARG A 375 -26.60 -3.27 12.22
N ALA A 376 -27.50 -2.34 12.57
CA ALA A 376 -27.92 -1.22 11.72
C ALA A 376 -26.77 -0.30 11.27
N TRP A 377 -25.68 -0.22 12.04
CA TRP A 377 -24.52 0.57 11.64
C TRP A 377 -23.82 0.02 10.38
N THR A 378 -23.93 -1.29 10.11
CA THR A 378 -23.27 -1.91 8.95
C THR A 378 -23.87 -1.44 7.63
N ILE A 379 -25.13 -0.99 7.61
CA ILE A 379 -25.82 -0.50 6.40
C ILE A 379 -25.75 1.03 6.25
N ARG A 380 -25.04 1.76 7.12
CA ARG A 380 -25.04 3.24 7.11
C ARG A 380 -24.61 3.85 5.77
N HIS A 381 -23.70 3.19 5.05
CA HIS A 381 -23.17 3.64 3.77
C HIS A 381 -23.97 3.11 2.56
N GLU A 382 -24.98 2.29 2.79
CA GLU A 382 -25.88 1.88 1.71
C GLU A 382 -26.68 3.08 1.21
N SER A 383 -27.03 3.05 -0.08
CA SER A 383 -27.86 4.09 -0.68
C SER A 383 -29.24 4.12 -0.01
N GLN A 384 -29.89 5.28 -0.06
CA GLN A 384 -31.25 5.40 0.46
C GLN A 384 -32.22 4.45 -0.26
N GLU A 385 -32.05 4.27 -1.57
CA GLU A 385 -32.84 3.33 -2.36
C GLU A 385 -32.76 1.89 -1.83
N LEU A 386 -31.55 1.40 -1.50
CA LEU A 386 -31.39 0.06 -0.94
C LEU A 386 -31.98 -0.03 0.47
N LYS A 387 -31.87 1.04 1.27
CA LYS A 387 -32.47 1.14 2.60
C LYS A 387 -34.00 1.11 2.57
N ASP A 388 -34.60 1.86 1.65
CA ASP A 388 -36.05 1.88 1.48
C ASP A 388 -36.56 0.53 0.98
N LYS A 389 -35.77 -0.16 0.14
CA LYS A 389 -36.12 -1.47 -0.42
C LYS A 389 -35.96 -2.63 0.55
N PHE A 390 -34.86 -2.67 1.30
CA PHE A 390 -34.50 -3.83 2.12
C PHE A 390 -34.71 -3.60 3.62
N GLY A 391 -34.78 -2.36 4.09
CA GLY A 391 -34.85 -2.04 5.51
C GLY A 391 -33.70 -2.69 6.29
N GLU A 392 -34.08 -3.49 7.29
CA GLU A 392 -33.18 -4.30 8.13
C GLU A 392 -33.08 -5.78 7.66
N ASP A 393 -33.25 -6.05 6.35
CA ASP A 393 -32.97 -7.36 5.76
C ASP A 393 -31.52 -7.45 5.25
N TRP A 394 -30.58 -7.79 6.13
CA TRP A 394 -29.16 -7.94 5.77
C TRP A 394 -28.88 -9.01 4.72
N ALA A 395 -29.69 -10.07 4.67
CA ALA A 395 -29.54 -11.13 3.68
C ALA A 395 -29.86 -10.59 2.28
N ALA A 396 -30.85 -9.71 2.14
CA ALA A 396 -31.15 -9.03 0.89
C ALA A 396 -30.00 -8.14 0.40
N TYR A 397 -29.33 -7.38 1.29
CA TYR A 397 -28.14 -6.63 0.90
C TYR A 397 -26.98 -7.55 0.49
N GLU A 398 -26.70 -8.60 1.26
CA GLU A 398 -25.62 -9.54 0.94
C GLU A 398 -25.84 -10.19 -0.43
N ASN A 399 -27.08 -10.63 -0.71
CA ASN A 399 -27.47 -11.21 -2.00
C ASN A 399 -27.38 -10.17 -3.13
N TYR A 400 -27.80 -8.93 -2.89
CA TYR A 400 -27.65 -7.85 -3.87
C TYR A 400 -26.19 -7.69 -4.31
N TYR A 401 -25.24 -7.62 -3.38
CA TYR A 401 -23.82 -7.56 -3.76
C TYR A 401 -23.35 -8.85 -4.45
N LYS A 402 -23.77 -10.02 -3.97
CA LYS A 402 -23.39 -11.32 -4.55
C LYS A 402 -23.80 -11.46 -6.01
N GLU A 403 -25.02 -11.03 -6.36
CA GLU A 403 -25.59 -11.14 -7.70
C GLU A 403 -25.08 -10.06 -8.66
N ASN A 404 -24.66 -8.91 -8.12
CA ASN A 404 -24.36 -7.73 -8.93
C ASN A 404 -22.87 -7.35 -8.99
N LEU A 405 -21.99 -8.06 -8.28
CA LEU A 405 -20.57 -7.71 -8.14
C LEU A 405 -19.87 -7.48 -9.49
N ASP A 406 -20.23 -8.27 -10.50
CA ASP A 406 -19.62 -8.25 -11.82
C ASP A 406 -20.03 -7.06 -12.70
N TYR A 407 -21.09 -6.36 -12.31
CA TYR A 407 -21.71 -5.29 -13.10
C TYR A 407 -21.56 -3.91 -12.44
N PHE A 408 -20.97 -3.81 -11.24
CA PHE A 408 -20.67 -2.52 -10.65
C PHE A 408 -19.53 -1.80 -11.39
N TYR A 409 -19.71 -0.51 -11.60
CA TYR A 409 -18.70 0.40 -12.12
C TYR A 409 -18.76 1.76 -11.38
N PRO A 410 -17.68 2.56 -11.37
CA PRO A 410 -17.66 3.82 -10.65
C PRO A 410 -18.53 4.87 -11.36
N GLU A 411 -19.29 5.64 -10.57
CA GLU A 411 -19.98 6.82 -11.08
C GLU A 411 -18.96 7.83 -11.64
N LYS A 412 -19.25 8.39 -12.81
CA LYS A 412 -18.43 9.48 -13.37
C LYS A 412 -18.43 10.66 -12.40
N TYR A 413 -17.25 11.06 -11.94
CA TYR A 413 -17.05 12.11 -10.92
C TYR A 413 -17.64 11.79 -9.54
N GLY A 414 -18.07 10.54 -9.28
CA GLY A 414 -18.55 10.12 -7.96
C GLY A 414 -17.41 9.59 -7.10
N TRP A 415 -17.14 10.24 -5.97
CA TRP A 415 -16.07 9.82 -5.06
C TRP A 415 -16.47 8.57 -4.29
N TYR A 416 -15.83 7.43 -4.58
CA TYR A 416 -16.13 6.10 -4.03
C TYR A 416 -17.61 5.69 -4.19
N LYS A 417 -18.27 6.15 -5.25
CA LYS A 417 -19.64 5.77 -5.56
C LYS A 417 -19.66 4.76 -6.69
N MET A 418 -20.28 3.61 -6.45
CA MET A 418 -20.46 2.53 -7.43
C MET A 418 -21.91 2.49 -7.90
N ILE A 419 -22.11 2.23 -9.19
CA ILE A 419 -23.42 2.12 -9.84
C ILE A 419 -23.53 0.75 -10.50
N LEU A 420 -24.72 0.17 -10.46
CA LEU A 420 -25.04 -1.05 -11.18
C LEU A 420 -25.18 -0.77 -12.68
N ASP A 421 -24.38 -1.44 -13.52
CA ASP A 421 -24.51 -1.37 -14.97
C ASP A 421 -25.65 -2.27 -15.47
N GLU A 422 -26.84 -1.69 -15.63
CA GLU A 422 -28.00 -2.40 -16.18
C GLU A 422 -27.81 -2.83 -17.65
N ASP A 423 -26.99 -2.12 -18.44
CA ASP A 423 -26.71 -2.51 -19.83
C ASP A 423 -25.91 -3.83 -19.83
N ALA A 424 -24.79 -3.87 -19.10
CA ALA A 424 -23.94 -5.06 -19.00
C ALA A 424 -24.68 -6.25 -18.33
N LYS A 425 -25.45 -5.96 -17.27
CA LYS A 425 -26.27 -6.96 -16.58
C LYS A 425 -27.34 -7.56 -17.49
N SER A 426 -28.02 -6.75 -18.30
CA SER A 426 -29.03 -7.24 -19.26
C SER A 426 -28.44 -8.17 -20.33
N LEU A 427 -27.15 -8.04 -20.62
CA LEU A 427 -26.42 -8.92 -21.53
C LEU A 427 -25.87 -10.17 -20.85
N GLY A 428 -25.83 -10.20 -19.51
CA GLY A 428 -25.23 -11.29 -18.73
C GLY A 428 -23.72 -11.42 -18.93
N ILE A 429 -23.04 -10.33 -19.28
CA ILE A 429 -21.59 -10.32 -19.52
C ILE A 429 -20.93 -9.37 -18.53
N ALA A 430 -20.03 -9.90 -17.70
CA ALA A 430 -19.28 -9.13 -16.71
C ALA A 430 -18.48 -7.99 -17.36
N ASN A 431 -18.33 -6.87 -16.65
CA ASN A 431 -17.71 -5.67 -17.23
C ASN A 431 -16.20 -5.77 -17.50
N ASN A 432 -15.54 -6.77 -16.91
CA ASN A 432 -14.14 -7.11 -17.14
C ASN A 432 -13.93 -8.19 -18.20
N ASP A 433 -15.00 -8.81 -18.73
CA ASP A 433 -14.89 -9.77 -19.83
C ASP A 433 -14.86 -9.02 -21.17
N ILE A 434 -13.82 -9.26 -21.97
CA ILE A 434 -13.65 -8.66 -23.30
C ILE A 434 -14.83 -8.96 -24.24
N LYS A 435 -15.57 -10.05 -24.00
CA LYS A 435 -16.79 -10.39 -24.74
C LYS A 435 -17.85 -9.29 -24.65
N LEU A 436 -17.83 -8.45 -23.61
CA LEU A 436 -18.74 -7.32 -23.52
C LEU A 436 -18.49 -6.33 -24.66
N LEU A 437 -17.22 -6.06 -24.98
CA LEU A 437 -16.85 -5.23 -26.12
C LEU A 437 -17.14 -5.92 -27.45
N ASP A 438 -16.88 -7.24 -27.58
CA ASP A 438 -17.26 -8.00 -28.79
C ASP A 438 -18.77 -7.89 -29.07
N LYS A 439 -19.59 -8.04 -28.02
CA LYS A 439 -21.04 -7.97 -28.08
C LYS A 439 -21.50 -6.56 -28.46
N ALA A 440 -20.94 -5.52 -27.84
CA ALA A 440 -21.22 -4.14 -28.18
C ALA A 440 -20.87 -3.82 -29.65
N ILE A 441 -19.70 -4.25 -30.13
CA ILE A 441 -19.28 -4.09 -31.53
C ILE A 441 -20.26 -4.77 -32.50
N THR A 442 -20.76 -5.96 -32.14
CA THR A 442 -21.76 -6.68 -32.96
C THR A 442 -23.09 -5.94 -32.99
N MET A 443 -23.52 -5.40 -31.84
CA MET A 443 -24.78 -4.65 -31.68
C MET A 443 -24.81 -3.32 -32.46
N LEU A 444 -23.66 -2.75 -32.86
CA LEU A 444 -23.63 -1.54 -33.70
C LEU A 444 -24.37 -1.71 -35.04
N LYS A 445 -24.50 -2.94 -35.54
CA LYS A 445 -25.22 -3.25 -36.79
C LYS A 445 -26.74 -3.26 -36.62
N ASP A 446 -27.23 -3.42 -35.40
CA ASP A 446 -28.65 -3.44 -35.07
C ASP A 446 -29.09 -2.07 -34.57
N LYS A 447 -29.94 -1.39 -35.34
CA LYS A 447 -30.43 -0.04 -35.01
C LYS A 447 -31.10 0.01 -33.64
N SER A 448 -31.77 -1.05 -33.20
CA SER A 448 -32.49 -1.10 -31.91
C SER A 448 -31.56 -1.26 -30.70
N LYS A 449 -30.32 -1.72 -30.91
CA LYS A 449 -29.32 -1.97 -29.87
C LYS A 449 -28.14 -1.01 -29.92
N LYS A 450 -28.09 -0.16 -30.93
CA LYS A 450 -26.97 0.73 -31.22
C LYS A 450 -26.66 1.69 -30.07
N GLU A 451 -27.67 2.31 -29.45
CA GLU A 451 -27.45 3.23 -28.33
C GLU A 451 -26.79 2.55 -27.12
N MET A 452 -27.27 1.36 -26.75
CA MET A 452 -26.68 0.55 -25.69
C MET A 452 -25.23 0.18 -26.02
N ALA A 453 -24.95 -0.20 -27.28
CA ALA A 453 -23.60 -0.48 -27.73
C ALA A 453 -22.66 0.71 -27.55
N TYR A 454 -23.07 1.92 -27.94
CA TYR A 454 -22.28 3.14 -27.74
C TYR A 454 -22.06 3.44 -26.26
N ARG A 455 -23.09 3.32 -25.41
CA ARG A 455 -22.93 3.51 -23.96
C ARG A 455 -21.89 2.56 -23.38
N LEU A 456 -21.94 1.27 -23.72
CA LEU A 456 -20.96 0.27 -23.26
C LEU A 456 -19.54 0.58 -23.76
N LEU A 457 -19.38 0.91 -25.05
CA LEU A 457 -18.07 1.22 -25.65
C LEU A 457 -17.44 2.48 -25.03
N LEU A 458 -18.23 3.53 -24.82
CA LEU A 458 -17.77 4.76 -24.15
C LEU A 458 -17.50 4.52 -22.66
N ARG A 459 -18.33 3.72 -21.99
CA ARG A 459 -18.18 3.40 -20.56
C ARG A 459 -16.92 2.58 -20.30
N TYR A 460 -16.58 1.62 -21.15
CA TYR A 460 -15.51 0.65 -20.89
C TYR A 460 -14.24 0.86 -21.72
N THR A 461 -14.12 1.91 -22.52
CA THR A 461 -12.87 2.24 -23.22
C THR A 461 -12.43 3.68 -22.97
N LYS A 462 -11.17 4.00 -23.33
CA LYS A 462 -10.65 5.37 -23.36
C LYS A 462 -10.90 6.07 -24.72
N GLN A 463 -11.70 5.47 -25.59
CA GLN A 463 -11.99 6.00 -26.93
C GLN A 463 -13.31 6.77 -26.91
N ASP A 464 -13.46 7.70 -27.84
CA ASP A 464 -14.63 8.57 -27.98
C ASP A 464 -15.12 8.68 -29.44
N PHE A 465 -14.82 7.67 -30.26
CA PHE A 465 -15.15 7.63 -31.69
C PHE A 465 -16.63 7.89 -31.95
N LYS A 466 -16.91 8.59 -33.05
CA LYS A 466 -18.26 9.02 -33.41
C LYS A 466 -18.95 8.10 -34.43
N THR A 467 -18.21 7.17 -35.04
CA THR A 467 -18.74 6.30 -36.08
C THR A 467 -18.54 4.82 -35.80
N ASP A 468 -19.46 3.98 -36.27
CA ASP A 468 -19.39 2.52 -36.10
C ASP A 468 -18.12 1.93 -36.74
N LYS A 469 -17.70 2.51 -37.89
CA LYS A 469 -16.51 2.09 -38.63
C LYS A 469 -15.24 2.26 -37.81
N GLU A 470 -15.11 3.36 -37.08
CA GLU A 470 -13.96 3.63 -36.22
C GLU A 470 -13.90 2.64 -35.06
N TRP A 471 -15.03 2.41 -34.38
CA TRP A 471 -15.13 1.42 -33.30
C TRP A 471 -14.73 0.01 -33.76
N ILE A 472 -15.30 -0.45 -34.87
CA ILE A 472 -15.01 -1.77 -35.44
C ILE A 472 -13.53 -1.88 -35.82
N LYS A 473 -12.96 -0.85 -36.47
CA LYS A 473 -11.56 -0.83 -36.89
C LYS A 473 -10.61 -0.86 -35.70
N TRP A 474 -10.85 -0.01 -34.69
CA TRP A 474 -10.04 0.05 -33.48
C TRP A 474 -10.09 -1.27 -32.72
N PHE A 475 -11.28 -1.83 -32.52
CA PHE A 475 -11.43 -3.07 -31.79
C PHE A 475 -10.75 -4.22 -32.51
N LYS A 476 -10.95 -4.37 -33.83
CA LYS A 476 -10.26 -5.39 -34.64
C LYS A 476 -8.74 -5.29 -34.53
N LYS A 477 -8.19 -4.08 -34.51
CA LYS A 477 -6.74 -3.84 -34.40
C LYS A 477 -6.20 -4.22 -33.02
N ASN A 478 -6.92 -3.85 -31.96
CA ASN A 478 -6.38 -3.87 -30.60
C ASN A 478 -6.88 -5.03 -29.73
N ARG A 479 -7.87 -5.81 -30.17
CA ARG A 479 -8.57 -6.82 -29.35
C ARG A 479 -7.64 -7.71 -28.52
N LYS A 480 -6.52 -8.14 -29.08
CA LYS A 480 -5.56 -9.05 -28.40
C LYS A 480 -4.71 -8.37 -27.33
N SER A 481 -4.58 -7.04 -27.40
CA SER A 481 -3.75 -6.23 -26.49
C SER A 481 -4.60 -5.44 -25.48
N LEU A 482 -5.91 -5.70 -25.42
CA LEU A 482 -6.81 -5.04 -24.47
C LEU A 482 -6.72 -5.69 -23.09
N TYR A 483 -6.47 -4.86 -22.07
CA TYR A 483 -6.45 -5.25 -20.68
C TYR A 483 -7.47 -4.43 -19.88
N PHE A 484 -8.28 -5.10 -19.07
CA PHE A 484 -9.23 -4.43 -18.19
C PHE A 484 -8.56 -3.99 -16.89
N SER A 485 -8.65 -2.70 -16.56
CA SER A 485 -8.13 -2.13 -15.32
C SER A 485 -9.24 -1.41 -14.54
N GLU A 486 -9.56 -1.92 -13.34
CA GLU A 486 -10.46 -1.25 -12.40
C GLU A 486 -9.88 0.11 -11.95
N GLY A 487 -8.58 0.15 -11.68
CA GLY A 487 -7.88 1.36 -11.23
C GLY A 487 -7.86 2.48 -12.27
N ASP A 488 -7.94 2.15 -13.57
CA ASP A 488 -8.08 3.10 -14.67
C ASP A 488 -9.53 3.58 -14.89
N GLY A 489 -10.41 3.37 -13.89
CA GLY A 489 -11.83 3.74 -13.98
C GLY A 489 -12.66 2.68 -14.71
N TYR A 490 -12.32 1.40 -14.51
CA TYR A 490 -12.99 0.25 -15.11
C TYR A 490 -12.96 0.33 -16.64
N LYS A 491 -11.76 0.43 -17.20
CA LYS A 491 -11.54 0.59 -18.65
C LYS A 491 -10.70 -0.55 -19.20
N PHE A 492 -11.04 -0.99 -20.41
CA PHE A 492 -10.13 -1.70 -21.29
C PHE A 492 -9.14 -0.70 -21.89
N ILE A 493 -7.86 -0.88 -21.55
CA ILE A 493 -6.75 -0.10 -22.07
C ILE A 493 -5.96 -0.93 -23.08
N VAL A 494 -5.37 -0.28 -24.07
CA VAL A 494 -4.50 -0.94 -25.04
C VAL A 494 -3.10 -0.99 -24.46
N LEU A 495 -2.59 -2.20 -24.20
CA LEU A 495 -1.19 -2.39 -23.84
C LEU A 495 -0.31 -2.23 -25.09
N PRO A 496 0.90 -1.67 -24.95
CA PRO A 496 1.88 -1.69 -26.02
C PRO A 496 2.22 -3.16 -26.36
N ASN A 497 2.43 -3.42 -27.65
CA ASN A 497 2.83 -4.75 -28.15
C ASN A 497 4.27 -5.08 -27.79
#